data_AF-A0A645AMR9-F1
#
_entry.id   AF-A0A645AMR9-F1
#
_cell.length_a   1.000
_cell.length_b   1.000
_cell.length_c   1.000
_cell.angle_alpha   90.00
_cell.angle_beta   90.00
_cell.angle_gamma   90.00
#
_symmetry.space_group_name_H-M   'P 1'
#
loop_
_entity.id
_entity.type
_entity.pdbx_description
1 polymer ?
#
loop_
_entity_poly.entity_id
_entity_poly.type
_entity_poly.pdbx_seq_one_letter_code
_entity_poly.pdbx_strand_id
1 'polypeptide(L)' 'MKRHPTVEDNVVIYANATILGGETVIGHNSVIGGGAWLTQSVIPYSLVYNSVDVKVRTVKNFVQPHDFVI' A
#
# COMPACT_ATOMS: atom_id res chain seq x y z
N MET A 1 -4.80 26.82 -14.27
CA MET A 1 -3.80 25.82 -13.83
C MET A 1 -4.50 24.74 -13.04
N LYS A 2 -4.32 23.46 -13.41
CA LYS A 2 -4.87 22.32 -12.69
C LYS A 2 -4.07 22.08 -11.40
N ARG A 3 -4.74 21.68 -10.32
CA ARG A 3 -4.10 21.49 -9.00
C ARG A 3 -4.34 20.11 -8.39
N HIS A 4 -5.25 19.34 -8.98
CA HIS A 4 -5.62 18.01 -8.50
C HIS A 4 -5.26 16.97 -9.56
N PRO A 5 -5.01 15.70 -9.16
CA PRO A 5 -4.69 14.63 -10.08
C PRO A 5 -5.80 14.33 -11.09
N THR A 6 -5.44 13.69 -12.19
CA THR A 6 -6.38 12.98 -13.08
C THR A 6 -6.47 11.52 -12.64
N VAL A 7 -7.68 10.99 -12.56
CA VAL A 7 -7.93 9.56 -12.38
C VAL A 7 -8.61 9.06 -13.65
N GLU A 8 -7.99 8.09 -14.32
CA GLU A 8 -8.55 7.48 -15.53
C GLU A 8 -9.57 6.37 -15.22
N ASP A 9 -10.07 5.71 -16.27
CA ASP A 9 -11.13 4.71 -16.17
C ASP A 9 -10.68 3.46 -15.39
N ASN A 10 -11.63 2.86 -14.67
CA ASN A 10 -11.43 1.61 -13.93
C ASN A 10 -10.29 1.64 -12.91
N VAL A 11 -9.92 2.81 -12.41
CA VAL A 11 -8.96 2.95 -11.31
C VAL A 11 -9.64 2.65 -9.99
N VAL A 12 -8.98 1.83 -9.16
CA VAL A 12 -9.40 1.55 -7.78
C VAL A 12 -8.48 2.29 -6.83
N ILE A 13 -9.03 3.11 -5.94
CA ILE A 13 -8.27 3.82 -4.90
C ILE A 13 -8.80 3.40 -3.53
N TYR A 14 -7.96 2.76 -2.74
CA TYR A 14 -8.30 2.33 -1.39
C TYR A 14 -8.19 3.49 -0.37
N ALA A 15 -8.80 3.28 0.79
CA ALA A 15 -8.89 4.29 1.84
C ALA A 15 -7.52 4.86 2.27
N ASN A 16 -7.50 6.14 2.63
CA ASN A 16 -6.31 6.86 3.13
C ASN A 16 -5.19 7.07 2.09
N ALA A 17 -5.37 6.68 0.82
CA ALA A 17 -4.43 7.06 -0.23
C ALA A 17 -4.40 8.60 -0.42
N THR A 18 -3.19 9.15 -0.55
CA THR A 18 -2.93 10.58 -0.79
C THR A 18 -2.20 10.74 -2.12
N ILE A 19 -2.81 11.44 -3.06
CA ILE A 19 -2.29 11.64 -4.42
C ILE A 19 -2.18 13.15 -4.67
N LEU A 20 -0.97 13.62 -4.96
CA LEU A 20 -0.63 15.04 -5.06
C LEU A 20 -0.15 15.38 -6.47
N GLY A 21 -0.46 16.60 -6.92
CA GLY A 21 0.04 17.17 -8.18
C GLY A 21 -1.06 17.37 -9.23
N GLY A 22 -1.07 18.55 -9.86
CA GLY A 22 -2.02 18.89 -10.94
C GLY A 22 -1.78 18.14 -12.24
N GLU A 23 -0.54 17.73 -12.48
CA GLU A 23 -0.09 16.96 -13.65
C GLU A 23 -0.04 15.45 -13.38
N THR A 24 -0.35 15.02 -12.16
CA THR A 24 -0.34 13.61 -11.78
C THR A 24 -1.52 12.89 -12.43
N VAL A 25 -1.25 11.81 -13.14
CA VAL A 25 -2.25 10.97 -13.81
C VAL A 25 -2.16 9.55 -13.26
N ILE A 26 -3.30 8.99 -12.83
CA ILE A 26 -3.41 7.58 -12.49
C ILE A 26 -3.99 6.84 -13.68
N GLY A 27 -3.13 6.06 -14.35
CA GLY A 27 -3.47 5.32 -15.55
C GLY A 27 -4.57 4.29 -15.36
N HIS A 28 -5.37 4.07 -16.39
CA HIS A 28 -6.54 3.20 -16.36
C HIS A 28 -6.22 1.77 -15.88
N ASN A 29 -7.24 1.11 -15.31
CA ASN A 29 -7.13 -0.25 -14.76
C ASN A 29 -6.04 -0.43 -13.68
N SER A 30 -5.61 0.66 -13.03
CA SER A 30 -4.63 0.61 -11.93
C SER A 30 -5.30 0.53 -10.56
N VAL A 31 -4.59 -0.02 -9.59
CA VAL A 31 -5.03 -0.16 -8.19
C VAL A 31 -4.05 0.58 -7.28
N ILE A 32 -4.56 1.54 -6.51
CA ILE A 32 -3.83 2.31 -5.51
C ILE A 32 -4.21 1.79 -4.11
N GLY A 33 -3.24 1.16 -3.45
CA GLY A 33 -3.37 0.59 -2.12
C GLY A 33 -3.64 1.62 -1.03
N GLY A 34 -4.19 1.15 0.09
CA GLY A 34 -4.55 2.01 1.21
C GLY A 34 -3.33 2.66 1.85
N GLY A 35 -3.46 3.94 2.21
CA GLY A 35 -2.35 4.73 2.78
C GLY A 35 -1.21 5.03 1.80
N ALA A 36 -1.35 4.73 0.50
CA ALA A 36 -0.33 5.06 -0.49
C ALA A 36 -0.11 6.57 -0.60
N TRP A 37 1.13 7.00 -0.77
CA TRP A 37 1.51 8.40 -0.94
C TRP A 37 2.16 8.62 -2.31
N LEU A 38 1.43 9.28 -3.21
CA LEU A 38 1.83 9.46 -4.61
C LEU A 38 2.06 10.93 -4.95
N THR A 39 3.22 11.20 -5.53
CA THR A 39 3.61 12.52 -6.08
C THR A 39 3.95 12.46 -7.56
N GLN A 40 3.85 11.27 -8.17
CA GLN A 40 4.17 10.98 -9.55
C GLN A 40 3.06 10.18 -10.21
N SER A 41 2.96 10.30 -11.54
CA SER A 41 1.99 9.57 -12.33
C SER A 41 2.23 8.06 -12.31
N VAL A 42 1.14 7.31 -12.44
CA VAL A 42 1.12 5.85 -12.47
C VAL A 42 0.70 5.41 -13.86
N ILE A 43 1.47 4.53 -14.49
CA ILE A 43 1.11 3.98 -15.80
C ILE A 43 -0.09 3.02 -15.69
N PRO A 44 -0.88 2.83 -16.76
CA PRO A 44 -2.00 1.89 -16.76
C PRO A 44 -1.62 0.47 -16.31
N TYR A 45 -2.60 -0.27 -15.78
CA TYR A 45 -2.44 -1.66 -15.30
C TYR A 45 -1.42 -1.84 -14.17
N SER A 46 -1.27 -0.84 -13.29
CA SER A 46 -0.32 -0.88 -12.18
C SER A 46 -0.97 -1.22 -10.84
N LEU A 47 -0.18 -1.82 -9.94
CA LEU A 47 -0.54 -2.00 -8.52
C LEU A 47 0.45 -1.23 -7.65
N VAL A 48 -0.03 -0.20 -6.96
CA VAL A 48 0.75 0.60 -6.01
C VAL A 48 0.36 0.21 -4.58
N TYR A 49 1.33 -0.10 -3.73
CA TYR A 49 1.09 -0.43 -2.32
C TYR A 49 2.30 -0.06 -1.46
N ASN A 50 2.08 0.15 -0.16
CA ASN A 50 3.16 0.33 0.79
C ASN A 50 3.67 -1.05 1.25
N SER A 51 4.97 -1.28 1.16
CA SER A 51 5.59 -2.48 1.75
C SER A 51 5.56 -2.39 3.27
N VAL A 52 4.79 -3.26 3.91
CA VAL A 52 4.76 -3.37 5.37
C VAL A 52 5.74 -4.45 5.79
N ASP A 53 6.89 -4.05 6.33
CA ASP A 53 7.86 -4.98 6.95
C ASP A 53 7.46 -5.22 8.41
N VAL A 54 6.78 -6.35 8.68
CA VAL A 54 6.34 -6.70 10.03
C VAL A 54 7.49 -7.39 10.77
N LYS A 55 8.27 -6.61 11.54
CA LYS A 55 9.28 -7.15 12.45
C LYS A 55 8.63 -7.59 13.76
N VAL A 56 8.39 -8.88 13.91
CA VAL A 56 7.91 -9.47 15.18
C VAL A 56 9.07 -9.48 16.18
N ARG A 57 8.96 -8.69 17.26
CA ARG A 57 9.83 -8.82 18.43
C ARG A 57 9.18 -9.74 19.45
N THR A 58 9.65 -10.98 19.55
CA THR A 58 9.24 -11.90 20.62
C THR A 58 9.77 -11.38 21.96
N VAL A 59 8.88 -11.03 22.89
CA VAL A 59 9.21 -10.49 24.22
C VAL A 59 9.15 -11.52 25.35
N LYS A 60 9.09 -12.83 25.07
CA LYS A 60 9.14 -13.86 26.11
C LYS A 60 10.07 -15.01 25.74
N ASN A 61 10.95 -15.35 26.69
CA ASN A 61 11.67 -16.61 26.72
C ASN A 61 10.66 -17.75 26.58
N PHE A 62 10.60 -18.35 25.40
CA PHE A 62 9.84 -19.57 25.15
C PHE A 62 10.52 -20.69 25.94
N VAL A 63 10.00 -20.98 27.13
CA VAL A 63 10.37 -22.19 27.87
C VAL A 63 9.62 -23.33 27.18
N GLN A 64 10.36 -24.22 26.51
CA GLN A 64 9.78 -25.43 25.92
C GLN A 64 9.04 -26.21 27.02
N PRO A 65 7.80 -26.68 26.78
CA PRO A 65 7.15 -27.60 27.70
C PRO A 65 8.03 -28.86 27.81
N HIS A 66 8.27 -29.32 29.04
CA HIS A 66 8.94 -30.60 29.24
C HIS A 66 7.99 -31.71 28.77
N ASP A 67 8.39 -32.43 27.72
CA ASP A 67 7.71 -33.63 27.26
C ASP A 67 7.89 -34.74 28.31
N PHE A 68 6.91 -34.88 29.20
CA PHE A 68 6.81 -36.05 30.06
C PHE A 68 6.14 -37.17 29.27
N VAL A 69 6.95 -37.96 28.56
CA VAL A 69 6.53 -39.30 28.11
C VAL A 69 6.58 -40.21 29.34
N ILE A 70 5.42 -40.74 29.71
CA ILE A 70 5.23 -41.73 30.79
C ILE A 70 5.73 -43.09 30.30
#